data_AF-A0A672GYI6-F1
#
_entry.id   AF-A0A672GYI6-F1
#
_cell.length_a   1.000
_cell.length_b   1.000
_cell.length_c   1.000
_cell.angle_alpha   90.00
_cell.angle_beta   90.00
_cell.angle_gamma   90.00
#
_symmetry.space_group_name_H-M   'P 1'
#
loop_
_entity.id
_entity.type
_entity.pdbx_description
1 polymer ?
#
loop_
_entity_poly.entity_id
_entity_poly.type
_entity_poly.pdbx_seq_one_letter_code
_entity_poly.pdbx_strand_id
1 'polypeptide(L)'
;EGHNWLVRLPKNRLVDIRATCMEELGVWLRTDPKEFLNDGYLKYLGWTLYDKQSPVRLQCVRALQGLYQEKEFIGRLELFTSRFKERMLSMVLDKDLDVAVETVKLLLLIHQ
;
A
#
# COMPACT_ATOMS: atom_id res chain seq x y z
N GLU A 1 -15.23 -13.12 -10.64
CA GLU A 1 -16.08 -13.01 -9.42
C GLU A 1 -15.32 -13.10 -8.08
N GLY A 2 -13.98 -13.28 -8.06
CA GLY A 2 -13.23 -13.64 -6.83
C GLY A 2 -12.74 -12.51 -5.90
N HIS A 3 -12.83 -11.22 -6.26
CA HIS A 3 -12.19 -10.13 -5.48
C HIS A 3 -13.17 -9.19 -4.75
N ASN A 4 -14.41 -9.65 -4.51
CA ASN A 4 -15.48 -8.83 -3.90
C ASN A 4 -15.19 -8.42 -2.43
N TRP A 5 -14.21 -9.06 -1.79
CA TRP A 5 -13.83 -8.73 -0.41
C TRP A 5 -13.11 -7.38 -0.30
N LEU A 6 -12.32 -6.95 -1.30
CA LEU A 6 -11.64 -5.64 -1.30
C LEU A 6 -12.64 -4.48 -1.25
N VAL A 7 -13.80 -4.65 -1.90
CA VAL A 7 -14.89 -3.66 -1.91
C VAL A 7 -15.51 -3.47 -0.52
N ARG A 8 -15.51 -4.51 0.30
CA ARG A 8 -16.07 -4.49 1.65
C ARG A 8 -15.05 -4.11 2.72
N LEU A 9 -13.76 -4.14 2.40
CA LEU A 9 -12.66 -3.91 3.32
C LEU A 9 -12.76 -2.61 4.12
N PRO A 10 -13.10 -1.45 3.53
CA PRO A 10 -13.18 -0.19 4.29
C PRO A 10 -14.24 -0.20 5.40
N LYS A 11 -15.26 -1.06 5.28
CA LYS A 11 -16.33 -1.20 6.27
C LYS A 11 -16.02 -2.26 7.34
N ASN A 12 -14.92 -3.00 7.20
CA ASN A 12 -14.56 -4.04 8.15
C ASN A 12 -14.00 -3.42 9.44
N ARG A 13 -14.61 -3.73 10.58
CA ARG A 13 -14.20 -3.18 11.88
C ARG A 13 -12.94 -3.86 12.44
N LEU A 14 -12.63 -5.06 11.99
CA LEU A 14 -11.52 -5.85 12.50
C LEU A 14 -10.21 -5.38 11.86
N VAL A 15 -9.32 -4.86 12.71
CA VAL A 15 -8.03 -4.27 12.30
C VAL A 15 -7.15 -5.32 11.63
N ASP A 16 -7.04 -6.50 12.24
CA ASP A 16 -6.18 -7.59 11.75
C ASP A 16 -6.63 -8.06 10.37
N ILE A 17 -7.94 -8.18 10.13
CA ILE A 17 -8.44 -8.53 8.79
C ILE A 17 -8.04 -7.46 7.77
N ARG A 18 -8.18 -6.16 8.10
CA ARG A 18 -7.76 -5.09 7.18
C ARG A 18 -6.27 -5.14 6.90
N ALA A 19 -5.44 -5.39 7.92
CA ALA A 19 -3.99 -5.50 7.77
C ALA A 19 -3.62 -6.71 6.89
N THR A 20 -4.05 -7.92 7.25
CA THR A 20 -3.79 -9.15 6.48
C THR A 20 -4.25 -9.04 5.03
N CYS A 21 -5.40 -8.42 4.78
CA CYS A 21 -5.86 -8.16 3.42
C CYS A 21 -4.90 -7.28 2.60
N MET A 22 -4.25 -6.29 3.21
CA MET A 22 -3.27 -5.44 2.52
C MET A 22 -1.93 -6.15 2.32
N GLU A 23 -1.56 -7.04 3.23
CA GLU A 23 -0.42 -7.94 3.07
C GLU A 23 -0.60 -8.83 1.83
N GLU A 24 -1.71 -9.57 1.78
CA GLU A 24 -2.00 -10.50 0.68
C GLU A 24 -2.15 -9.78 -0.65
N LEU A 25 -2.77 -8.59 -0.65
CA LEU A 25 -2.84 -7.77 -1.85
C LEU A 25 -1.43 -7.39 -2.35
N GLY A 26 -0.52 -7.01 -1.44
CA GLY A 26 0.87 -6.74 -1.77
C GLY A 26 1.59 -7.96 -2.36
N VAL A 27 1.31 -9.16 -1.86
CA VAL A 27 1.83 -10.42 -2.41
C VAL A 27 1.31 -10.63 -3.83
N TRP A 28 -0.01 -10.55 -4.06
CA TRP A 28 -0.60 -10.80 -5.38
C TRP A 28 -0.13 -9.82 -6.45
N LEU A 29 0.02 -8.55 -6.07
CA LEU A 29 0.56 -7.51 -6.95
C LEU A 29 1.98 -7.83 -7.45
N ARG A 30 2.77 -8.56 -6.64
CA ARG A 30 4.13 -9.00 -7.03
C ARG A 30 4.14 -10.34 -7.76
N THR A 31 3.29 -11.29 -7.35
CA THR A 31 3.34 -12.66 -7.89
C THR A 31 2.68 -12.80 -9.26
N ASP A 32 1.63 -12.03 -9.54
CA ASP A 32 1.01 -11.96 -10.86
C ASP A 32 0.71 -10.50 -11.25
N PRO A 33 1.77 -9.73 -11.58
CA PRO A 33 1.61 -8.32 -11.89
C PRO A 33 0.79 -8.11 -13.18
N LYS A 34 0.70 -9.09 -14.09
CA LYS A 34 -0.10 -8.95 -15.32
C LYS A 34 -1.59 -8.79 -14.99
N GLU A 35 -2.09 -9.61 -14.08
CA GLU A 35 -3.48 -9.53 -13.63
C GLU A 35 -3.69 -8.40 -12.60
N PHE A 36 -2.81 -8.30 -11.59
CA PHE A 36 -3.12 -7.51 -10.41
C PHE A 36 -2.54 -6.10 -10.41
N LEU A 37 -1.38 -5.83 -11.02
CA LEU A 37 -0.65 -4.56 -10.86
C LEU A 37 -1.26 -3.41 -11.69
N ASN A 38 -2.52 -3.07 -11.44
CA ASN A 38 -3.25 -2.02 -12.13
C ASN A 38 -3.96 -1.11 -11.13
N ASP A 39 -4.44 0.05 -11.62
CA ASP A 39 -5.10 1.06 -10.81
C ASP A 39 -6.34 0.53 -10.05
N GLY A 40 -7.01 -0.48 -10.61
CA GLY A 40 -8.15 -1.14 -10.00
C GLY A 40 -7.82 -1.76 -8.64
N TYR A 41 -6.61 -2.28 -8.47
CA TYR A 41 -6.13 -2.88 -7.24
C TYR A 41 -5.24 -1.94 -6.42
N LEU A 42 -4.34 -1.18 -7.06
CA LEU A 42 -3.43 -0.25 -6.39
C LEU A 42 -4.18 0.80 -5.55
N LYS A 43 -5.35 1.24 -5.99
CA LYS A 43 -6.19 2.19 -5.24
C LYS A 43 -6.48 1.72 -3.80
N TYR A 44 -6.57 0.41 -3.56
CA TYR A 44 -6.83 -0.12 -2.22
C TYR A 44 -5.64 0.06 -1.28
N LEU A 45 -4.40 -0.08 -1.77
CA LEU A 45 -3.22 0.29 -0.97
C LEU A 45 -3.23 1.79 -0.69
N GLY A 46 -3.48 2.62 -1.70
CA GLY A 46 -3.46 4.08 -1.57
C GLY A 46 -4.53 4.64 -0.63
N TRP A 47 -5.76 4.14 -0.70
CA TRP A 47 -6.82 4.52 0.23
C TRP A 47 -6.54 4.05 1.66
N THR A 48 -5.95 2.87 1.81
CA THR A 48 -5.70 2.29 3.13
C THR A 48 -4.49 2.96 3.84
N LEU A 49 -3.67 3.74 3.14
CA LEU A 49 -2.73 4.69 3.79
C LEU A 49 -3.44 5.70 4.72
N TYR A 50 -4.74 5.92 4.56
CA TYR A 50 -5.55 6.80 5.41
C TYR A 50 -6.28 6.05 6.55
N ASP A 51 -6.01 4.75 6.75
CA ASP A 51 -6.64 3.99 7.83
C ASP A 51 -6.35 4.61 9.19
N LYS A 52 -7.34 4.58 10.08
CA LYS A 52 -7.21 5.15 11.43
C LYS A 52 -6.25 4.35 12.29
N GLN A 53 -6.07 3.06 12.01
CA GLN A 53 -5.29 2.13 12.81
C GLN A 53 -3.88 1.97 12.23
N SER A 54 -2.85 2.18 13.05
CA SER A 54 -1.46 2.11 12.60
C SER A 54 -1.03 0.76 12.03
N PRO A 55 -1.48 -0.42 12.54
CA PRO A 55 -1.07 -1.69 11.96
C PRO A 55 -1.48 -1.85 10.49
N VAL A 56 -2.64 -1.28 10.12
CA VAL A 56 -3.13 -1.34 8.73
C VAL A 56 -2.30 -0.43 7.83
N ARG A 57 -2.00 0.79 8.27
CA ARG A 57 -1.11 1.71 7.54
C ARG A 57 0.28 1.12 7.36
N LEU A 58 0.83 0.51 8.42
CA LEU A 58 2.13 -0.15 8.40
C LEU A 58 2.18 -1.25 7.34
N GLN A 59 1.15 -2.08 7.25
CA GLN A 59 1.10 -3.16 6.27
C GLN A 59 0.99 -2.62 4.83
N CYS A 60 0.25 -1.53 4.61
CA CYS A 60 0.23 -0.87 3.30
C CYS A 60 1.60 -0.34 2.90
N VAL A 61 2.33 0.31 3.82
CA VAL A 61 3.67 0.83 3.55
C VAL A 61 4.63 -0.31 3.19
N ARG A 62 4.62 -1.42 3.94
CA ARG A 62 5.43 -2.61 3.63
C ARG A 62 5.08 -3.25 2.30
N ALA A 63 3.78 -3.36 1.98
CA ALA A 63 3.33 -3.84 0.68
C ALA A 63 3.87 -2.97 -0.46
N LEU A 64 3.81 -1.64 -0.32
CA LEU A 64 4.35 -0.70 -1.30
C LEU A 64 5.87 -0.81 -1.43
N GLN A 65 6.61 -0.95 -0.32
CA GLN A 65 8.07 -1.13 -0.37
C GLN A 65 8.44 -2.33 -1.25
N GLY A 66 7.76 -3.47 -1.10
CA GLY A 66 7.98 -4.63 -1.94
C GLY A 66 7.69 -4.38 -3.43
N LEU A 67 6.77 -3.47 -3.76
CA LEU A 67 6.51 -3.09 -5.16
C LEU A 67 7.58 -2.16 -5.73
N TYR A 68 8.04 -1.17 -4.96
CA TYR A 68 9.08 -0.23 -5.41
C TYR A 68 10.50 -0.82 -5.42
N GLN A 69 10.72 -1.98 -4.78
CA GLN A 69 11.96 -2.74 -4.93
C GLN A 69 12.11 -3.35 -6.33
N GLU A 70 10.99 -3.59 -7.03
CA GLU A 70 10.98 -4.22 -8.35
C GLU A 70 11.07 -3.17 -9.47
N LYS A 71 12.26 -3.02 -10.05
CA LYS A 71 12.54 -1.98 -11.07
C LYS A 71 11.60 -2.05 -12.28
N GLU A 72 11.16 -3.24 -12.65
CA GLU A 72 10.22 -3.45 -13.77
C GLU A 72 8.82 -2.88 -13.50
N PHE A 73 8.48 -2.62 -12.23
CA PHE A 73 7.15 -2.15 -11.83
C PHE A 73 7.04 -0.63 -11.81
N ILE A 74 8.16 0.10 -11.78
CA ILE A 74 8.19 1.55 -11.55
C ILE A 74 7.30 2.32 -12.53
N GLY A 75 7.37 2.02 -13.83
CA GLY A 75 6.51 2.69 -14.83
C GLY A 75 5.01 2.49 -14.60
N ARG A 76 4.60 1.37 -13.99
CA ARG A 76 3.20 1.09 -13.64
C ARG A 76 2.78 1.75 -12.32
N LEU A 77 3.74 2.18 -11.51
CA LEU A 77 3.50 2.83 -10.23
C LEU A 77 3.46 4.36 -10.35
N GLU A 78 3.97 4.97 -11.42
CA GLU A 78 4.08 6.43 -11.56
C GLU A 78 2.79 7.21 -11.25
N LEU A 79 1.66 6.78 -11.81
CA LEU A 79 0.37 7.43 -11.56
C LEU A 79 -0.07 7.29 -10.10
N PHE A 80 0.15 6.12 -9.51
CA PHE A 80 -0.10 5.88 -8.09
C PHE A 80 0.79 6.77 -7.22
N THR A 81 2.10 6.83 -7.52
CA THR A 81 3.08 7.67 -6.82
C THR A 81 2.63 9.12 -6.84
N SER A 82 2.34 9.66 -8.02
CA SER A 82 1.92 11.06 -8.20
C SER A 82 0.66 11.36 -7.37
N ARG A 83 -0.33 10.47 -7.40
CA ARG A 83 -1.60 10.63 -6.71
C ARG A 83 -1.48 10.61 -5.18
N PHE A 84 -0.63 9.74 -4.62
CA PHE A 84 -0.54 9.51 -3.18
C PHE A 84 0.73 10.08 -2.53
N LYS A 85 1.58 10.78 -3.30
CA LYS A 85 2.84 11.38 -2.84
C LYS A 85 2.68 12.20 -1.57
N GLU A 86 1.77 13.17 -1.57
CA GLU A 86 1.54 14.05 -0.41
C GLU A 86 1.14 13.25 0.83
N ARG A 87 0.35 12.18 0.65
CA ARG A 87 -0.01 11.31 1.76
C ARG A 87 1.20 10.58 2.32
N MET A 88 2.02 9.97 1.46
CA MET A 88 3.24 9.27 1.89
C MET A 88 4.21 10.25 2.58
N LEU A 89 4.39 11.46 2.05
CA LEU A 89 5.21 12.49 2.70
C LEU A 89 4.67 12.86 4.09
N SER A 90 3.35 13.01 4.25
CA SER A 90 2.76 13.30 5.56
C SER A 90 3.00 12.19 6.60
N MET A 91 3.16 10.94 6.14
CA MET A 91 3.32 9.78 7.00
C MET A 91 4.73 9.63 7.57
N VAL A 92 5.72 10.43 7.13
CA VAL A 92 7.02 10.49 7.82
C VAL A 92 6.91 11.08 9.23
N LEU A 93 5.80 11.78 9.50
CA LEU A 93 5.42 12.31 10.81
C LEU A 93 4.20 11.58 11.37
N ASP A 94 4.01 10.30 11.00
CA ASP A 94 2.93 9.49 11.58
C ASP A 94 3.07 9.42 13.11
N LYS A 95 1.93 9.37 13.80
CA LYS A 95 1.89 9.28 15.27
C LYS A 95 2.51 7.98 15.78
N ASP A 96 2.46 6.95 14.95
CA ASP A 96 3.09 5.66 15.20
C ASP A 96 4.48 5.64 14.58
N LEU A 97 5.51 5.42 15.41
CA LEU A 97 6.91 5.51 15.00
C LEU A 97 7.30 4.45 13.98
N ASP A 98 6.74 3.24 14.06
CA ASP A 98 7.06 2.18 13.11
C ASP A 98 6.53 2.55 11.72
N VAL A 99 5.31 3.10 11.65
CA VAL A 99 4.76 3.62 10.38
C VAL A 99 5.64 4.73 9.82
N ALA A 100 6.09 5.67 10.66
CA ALA A 100 6.95 6.77 10.23
C ALA A 100 8.28 6.26 9.65
N VAL A 101 8.96 5.35 10.37
CA VAL A 101 10.23 4.77 9.94
C VAL A 101 10.09 3.99 8.63
N GLU A 102 9.06 3.14 8.51
CA GLU A 102 8.84 2.39 7.27
C GLU A 102 8.46 3.30 6.11
N THR A 103 7.77 4.42 6.37
CA THR A 103 7.44 5.39 5.33
C THR A 103 8.69 6.09 4.80
N VAL A 104 9.65 6.43 5.68
CA VAL A 104 10.95 6.98 5.23
C VAL A 104 11.66 5.99 4.32
N LYS A 105 11.72 4.71 4.69
CA LYS A 105 12.32 3.65 3.86
C LYS A 105 11.61 3.53 2.51
N LEU A 106 10.27 3.61 2.48
CA LEU A 106 9.49 3.62 1.25
C LEU A 106 9.87 4.80 0.34
N LEU A 107 9.95 6.02 0.89
CA LEU A 107 10.31 7.21 0.11
C LEU A 107 11.74 7.14 -0.44
N LEU A 108 12.67 6.51 0.30
CA LEU A 108 14.02 6.24 -0.21
C LEU A 108 14.01 5.30 -1.41
N LEU A 109 13.15 4.28 -1.43
CA LEU A 109 12.98 3.38 -2.58
C LEU A 109 12.37 4.11 -3.79
N ILE A 110 11.42 5.02 -3.55
CA ILE A 110 10.77 5.81 -4.61
C ILE A 110 11.75 6.81 -5.24
N HIS A 111 12.76 7.28 -4.50
CA HIS A 111 13.73 8.26 -4.98
C HIS A 111 14.88 7.65 -5.79
N GLN A 112 15.16 6.36 -5.64
CA GLN A 112 16.22 5.64 -6.37
C GLN A 112 15.88 5.44 -7.84
#